data_AF-A0A382E833-F1
#
_entry.id   AF-A0A382E833-F1
#
_cell.length_a   1.000
_cell.length_b   1.000
_cell.length_c   1.000
_cell.angle_alpha   90.00
_cell.angle_beta   90.00
_cell.angle_gamma   90.00
#
_symmetry.space_group_name_H-M   'P 1'
#
loop_
_entity.id
_entity.type
_entity.pdbx_description
1 polymer ?
#
loop_
_entity_poly.entity_id
_entity_poly.type
_entity_poly.pdbx_seq_one_letter_code
_entity_poly.pdbx_strand_id
1 'polypeptide(L)'
;MDFPAGFWEEMGRQEIGDEYGDTGWRNKMASHGGMRDAQLTFNIPVLLGKYSDATTYFTAADFQNMLFDNNSTGSMKEYYTEISHGNFTVDGTAGGWYQSTYTMSDAKSNTKLYVAEIAQLADPDFDYSQFDNDGPDNIPNSGDDDGYVDGIAVVYSGCGAEWYPGNDNLWPHMSSLGSTYQYTTGDASANGGYVIVNSYFVAPELSGGGDCNTTTIRPMGVYAHEFGHVLGLPDLYDRDDSNGDSEGIGNWCLMAGGSWNGTGGDTPAHMSAWCKQDMGWLEPTVLAADQYGVSIPQAETNAFALKIWEDEYQWSRYFLVENRQQTGFDAELPGNGLMIYHVDENKRWGSNRWSSGSVNDDHTHKFVDVEEADGAADMDNEVNRGDDGDTFPGSTSNTSFSSTTNPNSNRYDGSATTVSVTNISSSSSSMTADITLEAREGIAIAYDSAGISGWGYGYGDAQETWGGVLFQYPSSVTTPGYLTEVDIGFRNADNAYTLYVYDALGPDGTNYSPGNLLLETTGTFTTSGWASVAVDSILIQPGQEFFIAYMLNEAYAVSYDKV
;
A
#
# COMPACT_ATOMS: atom_id res chain seq x y z
N MET A 1 8.25 15.50 0.39
CA MET A 1 8.14 15.95 -1.03
C MET A 1 7.28 17.22 -1.07
N ASP A 2 7.77 18.36 -1.58
CA ASP A 2 6.99 19.60 -1.53
C ASP A 2 5.87 19.61 -2.60
N PHE A 3 4.61 19.52 -2.16
CA PHE A 3 3.45 19.63 -3.05
C PHE A 3 3.09 21.11 -3.32
N PRO A 4 2.71 21.48 -4.56
CA PRO A 4 2.19 22.81 -4.84
C PRO A 4 0.90 23.10 -4.04
N ALA A 5 0.71 24.34 -3.59
CA ALA A 5 -0.52 24.72 -2.89
C ALA A 5 -1.78 24.39 -3.70
N GLY A 6 -2.72 23.67 -3.09
CA GLY A 6 -3.98 23.24 -3.72
C GLY A 6 -3.86 21.98 -4.58
N PHE A 7 -2.68 21.35 -4.64
CA PHE A 7 -2.45 20.09 -5.36
C PHE A 7 -3.45 19.00 -4.95
N TRP A 8 -3.57 18.73 -3.64
CA TRP A 8 -4.46 17.69 -3.13
C TRP A 8 -5.95 18.01 -3.32
N GLU A 9 -6.32 19.30 -3.31
CA GLU A 9 -7.69 19.71 -3.67
C GLU A 9 -8.00 19.43 -5.15
N GLU A 10 -7.04 19.71 -6.05
CA GLU A 10 -7.16 19.45 -7.48
C GLU A 10 -7.27 17.95 -7.78
N MET A 11 -6.40 17.15 -7.17
CA MET A 11 -6.39 15.69 -7.26
C MET A 11 -7.69 15.08 -6.76
N GLY A 12 -8.14 15.48 -5.56
CA GLY A 12 -9.39 15.02 -4.97
C GLY A 12 -10.64 15.46 -5.74
N ARG A 13 -10.63 16.60 -6.44
CA ARG A 13 -11.73 17.03 -7.32
C ARG A 13 -11.87 16.14 -8.55
N GLN A 14 -10.77 15.54 -8.99
CA GLN A 14 -10.74 14.63 -10.15
C GLN A 14 -10.94 13.17 -9.75
N GLU A 15 -11.16 12.87 -8.46
CA GLU A 15 -11.24 11.49 -7.95
C GLU A 15 -10.00 10.68 -8.37
N ILE A 16 -8.83 11.32 -8.35
CA ILE A 16 -7.54 10.64 -8.46
C ILE A 16 -7.22 10.08 -7.07
N GLY A 17 -6.50 8.96 -6.99
CA GLY A 17 -6.12 8.30 -5.74
C GLY A 17 -7.22 7.63 -4.91
N ASP A 18 -8.50 7.99 -5.10
CA ASP A 18 -9.61 7.49 -4.27
C ASP A 18 -9.67 5.95 -4.20
N GLU A 19 -9.21 5.29 -5.27
CA GLU A 19 -9.05 3.85 -5.36
C GLU A 19 -7.66 3.53 -5.91
N TYR A 20 -6.92 2.72 -5.16
CA TYR A 20 -5.70 2.09 -5.62
C TYR A 20 -5.90 0.61 -5.93
N GLY A 21 -5.17 0.20 -6.95
CA GLY A 21 -5.10 -1.12 -7.49
C GLY A 21 -6.29 -1.48 -8.37
N ASP A 22 -5.99 -2.26 -9.39
CA ASP A 22 -7.03 -2.90 -10.18
C ASP A 22 -7.77 -3.97 -9.35
N THR A 23 -9.10 -3.96 -9.40
CA THR A 23 -9.92 -4.81 -8.52
C THR A 23 -9.71 -6.29 -8.82
N GLY A 24 -9.65 -6.63 -10.10
CA GLY A 24 -9.35 -7.97 -10.60
C GLY A 24 -8.03 -8.48 -10.06
N TRP A 25 -6.96 -7.72 -10.26
CA TRP A 25 -5.62 -8.08 -9.79
C TRP A 25 -5.49 -8.16 -8.28
N ARG A 26 -6.12 -7.25 -7.54
CA ARG A 26 -6.12 -7.31 -6.07
C ARG A 26 -6.79 -8.60 -5.59
N ASN A 27 -7.89 -9.01 -6.22
CA ASN A 27 -8.56 -10.28 -5.92
C ASN A 27 -7.70 -11.50 -6.28
N LYS A 28 -7.01 -11.45 -7.42
CA LYS A 28 -6.03 -12.46 -7.80
C LYS A 28 -4.94 -12.57 -6.74
N MET A 29 -4.29 -11.47 -6.38
CA MET A 29 -3.24 -11.48 -5.36
C MET A 29 -3.73 -12.00 -4.00
N ALA A 30 -4.92 -11.59 -3.56
CA ALA A 30 -5.51 -12.02 -2.28
C ALA A 30 -5.91 -13.51 -2.24
N SER A 31 -6.43 -14.05 -3.35
CA SER A 31 -6.95 -15.43 -3.41
C SER A 31 -5.86 -16.52 -3.47
N HIS A 32 -4.61 -16.16 -3.79
CA HIS A 32 -3.52 -17.11 -4.02
C HIS A 32 -2.73 -17.48 -2.74
N GLY A 33 -3.40 -17.49 -1.59
CA GLY A 33 -2.88 -17.74 -0.24
C GLY A 33 -2.04 -19.01 -0.06
N GLY A 34 -0.76 -18.94 -0.44
CA GLY A 34 0.30 -19.88 -0.04
C GLY A 34 0.72 -20.95 -1.06
N MET A 35 0.21 -20.96 -2.30
CA MET A 35 0.72 -21.84 -3.37
C MET A 35 1.47 -21.03 -4.45
N ARG A 36 2.69 -20.58 -4.10
CA ARG A 36 3.57 -19.75 -4.95
C ARG A 36 4.44 -20.60 -5.89
N ASP A 37 3.83 -21.31 -6.84
CA ASP A 37 4.57 -22.14 -7.83
C ASP A 37 4.28 -21.76 -9.30
N ALA A 38 3.51 -20.69 -9.56
CA ALA A 38 3.33 -20.11 -10.88
C ALA A 38 3.81 -18.65 -10.86
N GLN A 39 4.75 -18.32 -11.74
CA GLN A 39 5.16 -16.94 -12.01
C GLN A 39 3.91 -16.14 -12.43
N LEU A 40 3.55 -15.11 -11.66
CA LEU A 40 2.48 -14.19 -12.04
C LEU A 40 3.05 -13.19 -13.05
N THR A 41 2.40 -13.07 -14.20
CA THR A 41 2.76 -12.09 -15.23
C THR A 41 1.61 -11.11 -15.39
N PHE A 42 1.87 -9.83 -15.10
CA PHE A 42 0.97 -8.73 -15.42
C PHE A 42 1.28 -8.22 -16.83
N ASN A 43 0.31 -8.21 -17.75
CA ASN A 43 0.51 -7.64 -19.08
C ASN A 43 -0.08 -6.23 -19.14
N ILE A 44 0.71 -5.25 -19.59
CA ILE A 44 0.27 -3.86 -19.67
C ILE A 44 0.53 -3.24 -21.05
N PRO A 45 -0.46 -2.58 -21.69
CA PRO A 45 -0.21 -1.77 -22.87
C PRO A 45 0.32 -0.38 -22.45
N VAL A 46 1.37 0.07 -23.15
CA VAL A 46 1.96 1.40 -22.97
C VAL A 46 1.60 2.29 -24.15
N LEU A 47 0.70 3.23 -23.94
CA LEU A 47 0.11 4.09 -24.95
C LEU A 47 0.79 5.47 -24.92
N LEU A 48 1.58 5.77 -25.93
CA LEU A 48 2.21 7.09 -26.07
C LEU A 48 1.18 8.08 -26.61
N GLY A 49 0.73 9.02 -25.79
CA GLY A 49 -0.24 10.06 -26.13
C GLY A 49 0.39 11.45 -26.21
N LYS A 50 0.17 12.20 -27.29
CA LYS A 50 0.64 13.58 -27.40
C LYS A 50 -0.50 14.57 -27.39
N TYR A 51 -0.31 15.67 -26.66
CA TYR A 51 -1.27 16.78 -26.65
C TYR A 51 -1.42 17.39 -28.05
N SER A 52 -2.55 18.05 -28.29
CA SER A 52 -2.92 18.65 -29.59
C SER A 52 -1.87 19.60 -30.17
N ASP A 53 -1.07 20.24 -29.33
CA ASP A 53 -0.05 21.23 -29.67
C ASP A 53 1.39 20.77 -29.35
N ALA A 54 1.58 19.52 -28.94
CA ALA A 54 2.87 19.01 -28.50
C ALA A 54 3.72 18.39 -29.62
N THR A 55 5.03 18.43 -29.40
CA THR A 55 6.03 17.65 -30.15
C THR A 55 6.65 16.64 -29.20
N THR A 56 7.10 15.51 -29.75
CA THR A 56 7.71 14.40 -29.01
C THR A 56 9.12 14.13 -29.52
N TYR A 57 9.93 13.52 -28.67
CA TYR A 57 11.38 13.34 -28.82
C TYR A 57 11.81 11.88 -28.72
N PHE A 58 11.01 11.03 -28.07
CA PHE A 58 11.26 9.59 -27.93
C PHE A 58 10.21 8.76 -28.67
N THR A 59 10.57 7.53 -29.01
CA THR A 59 9.73 6.58 -29.75
C THR A 59 9.19 5.51 -28.83
N ALA A 60 8.13 4.81 -29.27
CA ALA A 60 7.60 3.64 -28.54
C ALA A 60 8.69 2.57 -28.27
N ALA A 61 9.67 2.42 -29.17
CA ALA A 61 10.78 1.50 -28.97
C ALA A 61 11.70 1.92 -27.82
N ASP A 62 11.85 3.22 -27.54
CA ASP A 62 12.63 3.70 -26.40
C ASP A 62 11.95 3.32 -25.08
N PHE A 63 10.62 3.48 -25.00
CA PHE A 63 9.83 3.05 -23.84
C PHE A 63 9.74 1.52 -23.71
N GLN A 64 9.61 0.79 -24.82
CA GLN A 64 9.67 -0.68 -24.80
C GLN A 64 10.99 -1.17 -24.18
N ASN A 65 12.12 -0.59 -24.60
CA ASN A 65 13.42 -0.95 -24.06
C ASN A 65 13.57 -0.57 -22.59
N MET A 66 13.12 0.63 -22.20
CA MET A 66 13.18 1.09 -20.83
C MET A 66 12.33 0.25 -19.87
N LEU A 67 11.14 -0.18 -20.31
CA LEU A 67 10.17 -0.84 -19.44
C LEU A 67 10.28 -2.36 -19.47
N PHE A 68 10.53 -3.00 -20.61
CA PHE A 68 10.37 -4.46 -20.74
C PHE A 68 11.54 -5.20 -21.39
N ASP A 69 12.32 -4.52 -22.24
CA ASP A 69 13.39 -5.17 -23.02
C ASP A 69 14.79 -4.75 -22.50
N ASN A 70 15.57 -4.02 -23.31
CA ASN A 70 16.99 -3.79 -23.06
C ASN A 70 17.25 -2.38 -22.53
N ASN A 71 17.30 -2.22 -21.20
CA ASN A 71 17.76 -1.00 -20.54
C ASN A 71 19.11 -1.21 -19.84
N SER A 72 20.04 -0.27 -19.98
CA SER A 72 21.39 -0.43 -19.40
C SER A 72 21.43 -0.37 -17.88
N THR A 73 20.46 0.28 -17.26
CA THR A 73 20.29 0.35 -15.79
C THR A 73 19.27 -0.66 -15.26
N GLY A 74 18.78 -1.55 -16.13
CA GLY A 74 17.71 -2.50 -15.82
C GLY A 74 16.32 -1.97 -16.21
N SER A 75 15.51 -2.83 -16.79
CA SER A 75 14.14 -2.54 -17.21
C SER A 75 13.15 -2.67 -16.03
N MET A 76 11.93 -2.12 -16.18
CA MET A 76 10.86 -2.29 -15.18
C MET A 76 10.52 -3.77 -14.97
N LYS A 77 10.57 -4.58 -16.03
CA LYS A 77 10.44 -6.03 -15.96
C LYS A 77 11.52 -6.67 -15.09
N GLU A 78 12.79 -6.32 -15.30
CA GLU A 78 13.91 -6.81 -14.49
C GLU A 78 13.79 -6.36 -13.04
N TYR A 79 13.41 -5.09 -12.81
CA TYR A 79 13.14 -4.53 -11.49
C TYR A 79 12.10 -5.35 -10.71
N TYR A 80 10.89 -5.50 -11.26
CA TYR A 80 9.82 -6.25 -10.59
C TYR A 80 10.14 -7.74 -10.42
N THR A 81 10.93 -8.32 -11.34
CA THR A 81 11.41 -9.70 -11.21
C THR A 81 12.42 -9.84 -10.05
N GLU A 82 13.31 -8.86 -9.87
CA GLU A 82 14.30 -8.85 -8.79
C GLU A 82 13.62 -8.68 -7.42
N ILE A 83 12.83 -7.62 -7.24
CA ILE A 83 12.25 -7.27 -5.93
C ILE A 83 11.19 -8.27 -5.45
N SER A 84 10.58 -9.02 -6.36
CA SER A 84 9.62 -10.08 -6.05
C SER A 84 10.25 -11.45 -5.86
N HIS A 85 11.57 -11.55 -6.03
CA HIS A 85 12.32 -12.81 -6.03
C HIS A 85 11.82 -13.82 -7.08
N GLY A 86 11.37 -13.32 -8.23
CA GLY A 86 10.84 -14.11 -9.33
C GLY A 86 9.39 -14.57 -9.16
N ASN A 87 8.71 -14.17 -8.08
CA ASN A 87 7.29 -14.51 -7.86
C ASN A 87 6.35 -13.70 -8.76
N PHE A 88 6.79 -12.54 -9.23
CA PHE A 88 6.01 -11.63 -10.04
C PHE A 88 6.86 -11.02 -11.15
N THR A 89 6.25 -10.78 -12.30
CA THR A 89 6.87 -10.03 -13.40
C THR A 89 5.81 -9.17 -14.09
N VAL A 90 6.26 -8.08 -14.70
CA VAL A 90 5.45 -7.21 -15.54
C VAL A 90 6.03 -7.23 -16.94
N ASP A 91 5.19 -7.39 -17.94
CA ASP A 91 5.57 -7.37 -19.35
C ASP A 91 4.55 -6.54 -20.15
N GLY A 92 4.91 -6.13 -21.35
CA GLY A 92 4.04 -5.23 -22.09
C GLY A 92 4.50 -4.88 -23.48
N THR A 93 3.66 -4.09 -24.14
CA THR A 93 3.92 -3.56 -25.48
C THR A 93 3.70 -2.05 -25.51
N ALA A 94 4.70 -1.31 -25.98
CA ALA A 94 4.60 0.13 -26.20
C ALA A 94 4.22 0.49 -27.65
N GLY A 95 3.32 1.46 -27.81
CA GLY A 95 2.79 1.89 -29.12
C GLY A 95 2.33 3.36 -29.12
N GLY A 96 2.08 3.91 -30.31
CA GLY A 96 1.82 5.34 -30.52
C GLY A 96 2.94 6.05 -31.29
N TRP A 97 2.97 7.38 -31.40
CA TRP A 97 2.19 8.40 -30.69
C TRP A 97 0.77 8.65 -31.20
N TYR A 98 -0.21 8.61 -30.31
CA TYR A 98 -1.61 8.97 -30.56
C TYR A 98 -1.82 10.48 -30.38
N GLN A 99 -2.38 11.14 -31.38
CA GLN A 99 -2.62 12.59 -31.36
C GLN A 99 -3.95 12.91 -30.68
N SER A 100 -3.89 13.40 -29.45
CA SER A 100 -5.07 13.87 -28.72
C SER A 100 -5.60 15.20 -29.27
N THR A 101 -6.89 15.45 -29.08
CA THR A 101 -7.53 16.75 -29.33
C THR A 101 -7.39 17.73 -28.17
N TYR A 102 -6.99 17.25 -26.98
CA TYR A 102 -6.80 18.04 -25.78
C TYR A 102 -5.42 18.70 -25.74
N THR A 103 -5.34 19.95 -25.27
CA THR A 103 -4.07 20.57 -24.89
C THR A 103 -3.59 20.01 -23.54
N MET A 104 -2.34 20.29 -23.17
CA MET A 104 -1.84 19.95 -21.82
C MET A 104 -2.73 20.56 -20.71
N SER A 105 -3.20 21.79 -20.89
CA SER A 105 -4.06 22.46 -19.91
C SER A 105 -5.43 21.79 -19.78
N ASP A 106 -5.99 21.29 -20.89
CA ASP A 106 -7.25 20.55 -20.87
C ASP A 106 -7.07 19.21 -20.18
N ALA A 107 -5.98 18.49 -20.50
CA ALA A 107 -5.62 17.22 -19.89
C ALA A 107 -5.41 17.36 -18.38
N LYS A 108 -4.68 18.38 -17.91
CA LYS A 108 -4.54 18.65 -16.47
C LYS A 108 -5.88 18.93 -15.77
N SER A 109 -6.77 19.65 -16.45
CA SER A 109 -8.08 19.99 -15.89
C SER A 109 -9.00 18.77 -15.75
N ASN A 110 -8.83 17.77 -16.61
CA ASN A 110 -9.53 16.48 -16.56
C ASN A 110 -8.72 15.39 -17.27
N THR A 111 -7.86 14.71 -16.51
CA THR A 111 -6.93 13.71 -17.07
C THR A 111 -7.69 12.51 -17.64
N LYS A 112 -8.82 12.15 -17.03
CA LYS A 112 -9.63 10.99 -17.44
C LYS A 112 -10.15 11.13 -18.88
N LEU A 113 -10.53 12.33 -19.31
CA LEU A 113 -10.92 12.60 -20.71
C LEU A 113 -9.77 12.36 -21.69
N TYR A 114 -8.58 12.84 -21.34
CA TYR A 114 -7.39 12.66 -22.15
C TYR A 114 -7.02 11.17 -22.26
N VAL A 115 -6.98 10.45 -21.14
CA VAL A 115 -6.68 9.01 -21.11
C VAL A 115 -7.70 8.20 -21.90
N ALA A 116 -9.00 8.45 -21.72
CA ALA A 116 -10.05 7.77 -22.47
C ALA A 116 -9.94 7.99 -23.99
N GLU A 117 -9.58 9.21 -24.43
CA GLU A 117 -9.34 9.50 -25.85
C GLU A 117 -8.10 8.76 -26.37
N ILE A 118 -7.00 8.71 -25.61
CA ILE A 118 -5.80 7.96 -26.00
C ILE A 118 -6.11 6.46 -26.12
N ALA A 119 -6.87 5.88 -25.19
CA ALA A 119 -7.30 4.49 -25.25
C ALA A 119 -8.14 4.21 -26.52
N GLN A 120 -9.10 5.08 -26.82
CA GLN A 120 -9.89 4.98 -28.05
C GLN A 120 -9.05 5.07 -29.33
N LEU A 121 -8.05 5.97 -29.36
CA LEU A 121 -7.17 6.13 -30.51
C LEU A 121 -6.24 4.93 -30.72
N ALA A 122 -5.91 4.22 -29.64
CA ALA A 122 -5.03 3.05 -29.64
C ALA A 122 -5.75 1.74 -29.97
N ASP A 123 -7.07 1.65 -29.76
CA ASP A 123 -7.91 0.47 -30.02
C ASP A 123 -7.70 -0.21 -31.40
N PRO A 124 -7.47 0.51 -32.52
CA PRO A 124 -7.17 -0.15 -33.79
C PRO A 124 -5.79 -0.85 -33.86
N ASP A 125 -4.86 -0.49 -32.97
CA ASP A 125 -3.48 -0.98 -32.94
C ASP A 125 -3.23 -2.00 -31.81
N PHE A 126 -4.04 -1.96 -30.74
CA PHE A 126 -3.94 -2.84 -29.57
C PHE A 126 -5.20 -3.70 -29.45
N ASP A 127 -5.01 -5.02 -29.35
CA ASP A 127 -6.07 -5.92 -28.90
C ASP A 127 -6.11 -5.87 -27.37
N TYR A 128 -7.05 -5.12 -26.81
CA TYR A 128 -7.16 -4.90 -25.38
C TYR A 128 -7.47 -6.19 -24.60
N SER A 129 -8.02 -7.21 -25.26
CA SER A 129 -8.27 -8.49 -24.62
C SER A 129 -7.00 -9.25 -24.22
N GLN A 130 -5.83 -8.83 -24.71
CA GLN A 130 -4.55 -9.42 -24.31
C GLN A 130 -4.04 -8.91 -22.96
N PHE A 131 -4.74 -7.96 -22.34
CA PHE A 131 -4.36 -7.28 -21.10
C PHE A 131 -5.45 -7.37 -20.02
N ASP A 132 -6.36 -8.34 -20.16
CA ASP A 132 -7.39 -8.74 -19.20
C ASP A 132 -6.98 -10.14 -18.72
N ASN A 133 -6.05 -10.22 -17.76
CA ASN A 133 -5.38 -11.47 -17.39
C ASN A 133 -5.29 -11.68 -15.86
N ASP A 134 -6.24 -11.09 -15.15
CA ASP A 134 -6.46 -11.13 -13.71
C ASP A 134 -7.15 -12.43 -13.22
N GLY A 135 -7.48 -13.34 -14.13
CA GLY A 135 -7.96 -14.68 -13.86
C GLY A 135 -6.88 -15.60 -13.27
N PRO A 136 -7.26 -16.58 -12.42
CA PRO A 136 -6.34 -17.58 -11.86
C PRO A 136 -5.52 -18.38 -12.88
N ASP A 137 -6.00 -18.56 -14.12
CA ASP A 137 -5.28 -19.35 -15.12
C ASP A 137 -4.17 -18.58 -15.86
N ASN A 138 -4.13 -17.25 -15.69
CA ASN A 138 -3.17 -16.33 -16.30
C ASN A 138 -3.18 -16.35 -17.84
N ILE A 139 -4.32 -16.71 -18.44
CA ILE A 139 -4.57 -16.67 -19.87
C ILE A 139 -5.44 -15.44 -20.14
N PRO A 140 -4.96 -14.45 -20.92
CA PRO A 140 -5.75 -13.25 -21.17
C PRO A 140 -7.11 -13.53 -21.83
N ASN A 141 -8.15 -12.85 -21.36
CA ASN A 141 -9.53 -12.89 -21.82
C ASN A 141 -10.09 -14.32 -21.90
N SER A 142 -9.82 -15.05 -20.84
CA SER A 142 -10.41 -16.30 -20.40
C SER A 142 -11.75 -16.07 -19.67
N GLY A 143 -12.49 -17.15 -19.41
CA GLY A 143 -13.79 -17.07 -18.73
C GLY A 143 -13.71 -16.89 -17.21
N ASP A 144 -12.51 -16.79 -16.65
CA ASP A 144 -12.22 -16.49 -15.25
C ASP A 144 -11.67 -15.08 -15.00
N ASP A 145 -11.36 -14.33 -16.06
CA ASP A 145 -11.04 -12.89 -15.97
C ASP A 145 -12.31 -12.05 -15.78
N ASP A 146 -12.16 -10.77 -15.46
CA ASP A 146 -13.28 -9.88 -15.14
C ASP A 146 -13.84 -9.06 -16.32
N GLY A 147 -13.17 -9.07 -17.47
CA GLY A 147 -13.57 -8.35 -18.67
C GLY A 147 -13.04 -6.92 -18.75
N TYR A 148 -12.14 -6.53 -17.86
CA TYR A 148 -11.48 -5.24 -17.84
C TYR A 148 -10.00 -5.39 -18.17
N VAL A 149 -9.44 -4.37 -18.81
CA VAL A 149 -7.99 -4.27 -18.92
C VAL A 149 -7.44 -4.04 -17.52
N ASP A 150 -6.55 -4.93 -17.09
CA ASP A 150 -5.84 -4.96 -15.82
C ASP A 150 -5.22 -3.59 -15.45
N GLY A 151 -4.79 -2.86 -16.46
CA GLY A 151 -4.41 -1.46 -16.38
C GLY A 151 -3.77 -0.99 -17.67
N ILE A 152 -3.82 0.31 -17.96
CA ILE A 152 -3.07 0.91 -19.07
C ILE A 152 -2.04 1.92 -18.56
N ALA A 153 -0.89 1.99 -19.23
CA ALA A 153 0.11 3.03 -19.00
C ALA A 153 -0.02 4.08 -20.11
N VAL A 154 -0.29 5.34 -19.78
CA VAL A 154 -0.31 6.44 -20.75
C VAL A 154 0.93 7.31 -20.58
N VAL A 155 1.81 7.29 -21.58
CA VAL A 155 2.94 8.21 -21.63
C VAL A 155 2.50 9.51 -22.27
N TYR A 156 2.46 10.60 -21.52
CA TYR A 156 2.11 11.91 -22.06
C TYR A 156 3.33 12.68 -22.55
N SER A 157 3.17 13.38 -23.67
CA SER A 157 4.23 14.25 -24.24
C SER A 157 4.65 15.35 -23.26
N GLY A 158 5.96 15.62 -23.17
CA GLY A 158 6.51 16.61 -22.26
C GLY A 158 7.05 16.02 -20.94
N CYS A 159 7.38 16.88 -19.99
CA CYS A 159 7.89 16.51 -18.68
C CYS A 159 6.80 16.60 -17.61
N GLY A 160 7.06 16.01 -16.44
CA GLY A 160 6.07 15.95 -15.37
C GLY A 160 6.15 17.12 -14.39
N ALA A 161 5.11 17.28 -13.57
CA ALA A 161 5.03 18.35 -12.59
C ALA A 161 5.80 18.05 -11.28
N GLU A 162 6.03 16.77 -11.00
CA GLU A 162 6.64 16.23 -9.77
C GLU A 162 8.11 16.61 -9.58
N TRP A 163 8.78 17.04 -10.66
CA TRP A 163 10.22 17.27 -10.64
C TRP A 163 10.62 18.55 -9.89
N TYR A 164 9.80 19.60 -9.97
CA TYR A 164 10.03 20.85 -9.24
C TYR A 164 8.74 21.67 -9.13
N PRO A 165 8.44 22.29 -7.97
CA PRO A 165 7.21 23.06 -7.81
C PRO A 165 7.08 24.26 -8.76
N GLY A 166 5.83 24.69 -9.02
CA GLY A 166 5.53 25.93 -9.73
C GLY A 166 5.48 25.83 -11.26
N ASN A 167 5.28 24.63 -11.80
CA ASN A 167 5.03 24.40 -13.23
C ASN A 167 3.59 23.89 -13.49
N ASP A 168 3.13 24.00 -14.74
CA ASP A 168 1.77 23.64 -15.15
C ASP A 168 1.66 22.26 -15.83
N ASN A 169 2.71 21.43 -15.74
CA ASN A 169 2.69 20.11 -16.35
C ASN A 169 1.67 19.19 -15.66
N LEU A 170 1.39 18.06 -16.29
CA LEU A 170 0.61 16.99 -15.66
C LEU A 170 1.48 16.28 -14.61
N TRP A 171 0.91 16.00 -13.44
CA TRP A 171 1.55 15.20 -12.41
C TRP A 171 1.35 13.70 -12.71
N PRO A 172 2.40 12.86 -12.69
CA PRO A 172 2.26 11.40 -12.84
C PRO A 172 1.36 10.84 -11.73
N HIS A 173 0.43 9.96 -12.07
CA HIS A 173 -0.47 9.36 -11.09
C HIS A 173 -1.15 8.11 -11.63
N MET A 174 -1.62 7.26 -10.72
CA MET A 174 -2.59 6.21 -10.97
C MET A 174 -4.02 6.67 -10.62
N SER A 175 -5.00 6.25 -11.42
CA SER A 175 -6.43 6.44 -11.13
C SER A 175 -7.29 5.45 -11.92
N SER A 176 -8.60 5.64 -11.83
CA SER A 176 -9.62 4.97 -12.63
C SER A 176 -10.40 5.99 -13.46
N LEU A 177 -10.74 5.64 -14.69
CA LEU A 177 -11.66 6.40 -15.53
C LEU A 177 -13.07 6.46 -14.92
N GLY A 178 -13.41 5.51 -14.06
CA GLY A 178 -14.71 5.37 -13.43
C GLY A 178 -15.83 5.13 -14.44
N SER A 179 -17.05 4.93 -13.93
CA SER A 179 -18.23 4.66 -14.77
C SER A 179 -18.57 5.76 -15.78
N THR A 180 -18.04 6.98 -15.58
CA THR A 180 -18.30 8.14 -16.44
C THR A 180 -17.39 8.15 -17.67
N TYR A 181 -16.11 7.80 -17.53
CA TYR A 181 -15.11 7.97 -18.60
C TYR A 181 -14.53 6.64 -19.11
N GLN A 182 -14.87 5.50 -18.50
CA GLN A 182 -14.41 4.20 -18.98
C GLN A 182 -14.64 4.02 -20.49
N TYR A 183 -13.71 3.37 -21.16
CA TYR A 183 -13.78 3.13 -22.59
C TYR A 183 -14.14 1.67 -22.87
N THR A 184 -15.22 1.44 -23.62
CA THR A 184 -15.58 0.11 -24.12
C THR A 184 -14.92 -0.09 -25.48
N THR A 185 -14.08 -1.12 -25.59
CA THR A 185 -13.22 -1.37 -26.76
C THR A 185 -13.97 -2.07 -27.89
N GLY A 186 -13.28 -2.31 -29.01
CA GLY A 186 -13.75 -3.16 -30.10
C GLY A 186 -13.57 -4.67 -29.86
N ASP A 187 -12.92 -5.07 -28.76
CA ASP A 187 -12.45 -6.44 -28.51
C ASP A 187 -13.45 -7.23 -27.67
N ALA A 188 -13.81 -8.43 -28.11
CA ALA A 188 -14.84 -9.23 -27.46
C ALA A 188 -14.33 -9.82 -26.13
N SER A 189 -15.10 -9.66 -25.06
CA SER A 189 -14.82 -10.33 -23.78
C SER A 189 -15.36 -11.76 -23.78
N ALA A 190 -14.64 -12.69 -23.16
CA ALA A 190 -15.03 -14.08 -22.96
C ALA A 190 -16.29 -14.22 -22.09
N ASN A 191 -16.56 -13.24 -21.22
CA ASN A 191 -17.76 -13.16 -20.40
C ASN A 191 -18.96 -12.51 -21.12
N GLY A 192 -18.76 -12.15 -22.40
CA GLY A 192 -19.76 -11.52 -23.26
C GLY A 192 -19.69 -9.99 -23.22
N GLY A 193 -20.05 -9.37 -24.34
CA GLY A 193 -19.85 -7.92 -24.53
C GLY A 193 -18.45 -7.64 -25.07
N TYR A 194 -17.86 -6.54 -24.60
CA TYR A 194 -16.55 -6.04 -25.03
C TYR A 194 -15.72 -5.69 -23.80
N VAL A 195 -14.40 -5.82 -23.94
CA VAL A 195 -13.43 -5.48 -22.89
C VAL A 195 -13.52 -3.98 -22.55
N ILE A 196 -13.30 -3.64 -21.29
CA ILE A 196 -13.40 -2.27 -20.78
C ILE A 196 -12.05 -1.77 -20.28
N VAL A 197 -11.62 -0.60 -20.73
CA VAL A 197 -10.48 0.12 -20.15
C VAL A 197 -11.00 1.03 -19.04
N ASN A 198 -10.43 0.88 -17.83
CA ASN A 198 -10.83 1.66 -16.66
C ASN A 198 -9.63 2.09 -15.80
N SER A 199 -8.82 1.13 -15.33
CA SER A 199 -7.62 1.38 -14.52
C SER A 199 -6.49 1.96 -15.38
N TYR A 200 -5.83 3.02 -14.92
CA TYR A 200 -4.71 3.64 -15.65
C TYR A 200 -3.66 4.25 -14.74
N PHE A 201 -2.44 4.39 -15.24
CA PHE A 201 -1.53 5.41 -14.76
C PHE A 201 -1.00 6.28 -15.91
N VAL A 202 -0.60 7.51 -15.57
CA VAL A 202 0.03 8.46 -16.50
C VAL A 202 1.47 8.75 -16.08
N ALA A 203 2.39 8.81 -17.03
CA ALA A 203 3.79 9.15 -16.78
C ALA A 203 4.38 10.02 -17.91
N PRO A 204 5.37 10.88 -17.63
CA PRO A 204 5.87 11.84 -18.60
C PRO A 204 6.88 11.22 -19.56
N GLU A 205 6.92 11.72 -20.78
CA GLU A 205 7.94 11.39 -21.78
C GLU A 205 9.36 11.82 -21.34
N LEU A 206 9.48 13.03 -20.80
CA LEU A 206 10.75 13.74 -20.61
C LEU A 206 11.10 13.91 -19.14
N SER A 207 12.40 13.93 -18.85
CA SER A 207 12.93 14.45 -17.58
C SER A 207 12.77 15.97 -17.45
N GLY A 208 12.78 16.48 -16.22
CA GLY A 208 12.70 17.92 -15.90
C GLY A 208 11.34 18.35 -15.33
N GLY A 209 11.25 19.60 -14.85
CA GLY A 209 10.03 20.21 -14.29
C GLY A 209 9.97 21.69 -14.64
N GLY A 210 8.95 22.11 -15.39
CA GLY A 210 8.92 23.41 -16.05
C GLY A 210 9.68 23.40 -17.39
N ASP A 211 11.01 23.48 -17.36
CA ASP A 211 11.84 23.38 -18.57
C ASP A 211 12.19 21.92 -18.85
N CYS A 212 11.48 21.30 -19.78
CA CYS A 212 11.67 19.89 -20.11
C CYS A 212 13.03 19.63 -20.78
N ASN A 213 13.72 18.58 -20.33
CA ASN A 213 14.93 18.09 -20.97
C ASN A 213 14.57 17.16 -22.14
N THR A 214 14.60 17.72 -23.34
CA THR A 214 14.25 17.00 -24.58
C THR A 214 15.29 15.97 -25.04
N THR A 215 16.37 15.78 -24.28
CA THR A 215 17.45 14.83 -24.59
C THR A 215 17.51 13.65 -23.62
N THR A 216 16.66 13.64 -22.61
CA THR A 216 16.63 12.60 -21.57
C THR A 216 15.20 12.12 -21.37
N ILE A 217 14.96 10.86 -21.70
CA ILE A 217 13.73 10.16 -21.40
C ILE A 217 13.50 10.18 -19.88
N ARG A 218 12.25 10.22 -19.42
CA ARG A 218 11.97 10.09 -17.99
C ARG A 218 12.44 8.71 -17.50
N PRO A 219 13.31 8.63 -16.47
CA PRO A 219 13.76 7.35 -15.93
C PRO A 219 12.62 6.49 -15.39
N MET A 220 12.86 5.18 -15.34
CA MET A 220 11.87 4.16 -15.01
C MET A 220 11.30 4.28 -13.59
N GLY A 221 11.99 4.91 -12.64
CA GLY A 221 11.58 4.99 -11.23
C GLY A 221 10.15 5.51 -11.01
N VAL A 222 9.74 6.55 -11.75
CA VAL A 222 8.35 7.03 -11.69
C VAL A 222 7.36 6.00 -12.26
N TYR A 223 7.71 5.32 -13.35
CA TYR A 223 6.87 4.28 -13.94
C TYR A 223 6.70 3.10 -12.99
N ALA A 224 7.77 2.69 -12.31
CA ALA A 224 7.71 1.62 -11.32
C ALA A 224 6.87 2.04 -10.10
N HIS A 225 7.00 3.28 -9.63
CA HIS A 225 6.19 3.82 -8.53
C HIS A 225 4.70 3.83 -8.88
N GLU A 226 4.33 4.40 -10.03
CA GLU A 226 2.92 4.44 -10.47
C GLU A 226 2.35 3.03 -10.71
N PHE A 227 3.16 2.11 -11.22
CA PHE A 227 2.75 0.71 -11.34
C PHE A 227 2.55 0.04 -9.97
N GLY A 228 3.29 0.44 -8.93
CA GLY A 228 3.05 0.00 -7.56
C GLY A 228 1.64 0.33 -7.07
N HIS A 229 1.10 1.48 -7.46
CA HIS A 229 -0.30 1.84 -7.20
C HIS A 229 -1.30 1.00 -7.99
N VAL A 230 -0.97 0.57 -9.22
CA VAL A 230 -1.78 -0.40 -9.98
C VAL A 230 -1.86 -1.76 -9.28
N LEU A 231 -0.84 -2.12 -8.49
CA LEU A 231 -0.85 -3.31 -7.63
C LEU A 231 -1.59 -3.09 -6.30
N GLY A 232 -2.00 -1.85 -5.99
CA GLY A 232 -2.77 -1.52 -4.78
C GLY A 232 -1.93 -1.02 -3.60
N LEU A 233 -0.64 -0.75 -3.79
CA LEU A 233 0.20 -0.19 -2.73
C LEU A 233 -0.08 1.32 -2.55
N PRO A 234 -0.11 1.83 -1.31
CA PRO A 234 -0.23 3.24 -1.05
C PRO A 234 1.12 3.96 -1.21
N ASP A 235 1.08 5.28 -1.30
CA ASP A 235 2.25 6.11 -1.02
C ASP A 235 2.70 5.96 0.44
N LEU A 236 4.00 5.88 0.67
CA LEU A 236 4.62 5.82 2.00
C LEU A 236 5.47 7.06 2.31
N TYR A 237 5.33 8.13 1.52
CA TYR A 237 5.70 9.49 1.90
C TYR A 237 4.50 10.21 2.53
N ASP A 238 4.73 11.35 3.17
CA ASP A 238 3.67 12.18 3.73
C ASP A 238 2.91 12.94 2.63
N ARG A 239 1.58 12.85 2.65
CA ARG A 239 0.71 13.54 1.70
C ARG A 239 -0.05 14.70 2.33
N ASP A 240 0.05 14.94 3.64
CA ASP A 240 -0.72 16.00 4.31
C ASP A 240 0.16 17.18 4.71
N ASP A 241 0.26 18.14 3.81
CA ASP A 241 0.98 19.41 4.03
C ASP A 241 0.39 20.30 5.14
N SER A 242 -0.79 19.93 5.70
CA SER A 242 -1.48 20.74 6.71
C SER A 242 -1.02 20.49 8.14
N ASN A 243 -0.30 19.38 8.39
CA ASN A 243 0.14 19.00 9.74
C ASN A 243 1.67 18.99 9.94
N GLY A 244 2.43 19.32 8.90
CA GLY A 244 3.90 19.27 8.84
C GLY A 244 4.29 18.40 7.64
N ASP A 245 5.43 18.66 6.97
CA ASP A 245 5.88 17.77 5.91
C ASP A 245 6.84 16.72 6.50
N SER A 246 6.76 15.49 6.04
CA SER A 246 7.81 14.49 6.25
C SER A 246 8.12 13.74 4.96
N GLU A 247 9.28 13.10 4.90
CA GLU A 247 9.63 12.25 3.75
C GLU A 247 9.07 10.83 3.89
N GLY A 248 8.27 10.57 4.95
CA GLY A 248 7.80 9.24 5.33
C GLY A 248 8.97 8.28 5.48
N ILE A 249 9.03 7.24 4.65
CA ILE A 249 10.18 6.30 4.63
C ILE A 249 11.26 6.64 3.59
N GLY A 250 11.18 7.83 2.97
CA GLY A 250 12.23 8.43 2.16
C GLY A 250 12.77 7.56 1.02
N ASN A 251 14.07 7.64 0.79
CA ASN A 251 14.80 6.96 -0.28
C ASN A 251 14.96 5.43 -0.05
N TRP A 252 14.40 4.90 1.04
CA TRP A 252 14.48 3.48 1.40
C TRP A 252 13.43 2.60 0.73
N CYS A 253 12.41 3.20 0.10
CA CYS A 253 11.32 2.47 -0.55
C CYS A 253 10.85 3.11 -1.85
N LEU A 254 10.55 2.28 -2.86
CA LEU A 254 9.93 2.71 -4.12
C LEU A 254 8.65 3.53 -3.91
N MET A 255 7.80 3.13 -2.96
CA MET A 255 6.53 3.80 -2.68
C MET A 255 6.71 5.12 -1.91
N ALA A 256 7.96 5.54 -1.70
CA ALA A 256 8.33 6.81 -1.10
C ALA A 256 9.32 7.56 -2.01
N GLY A 257 10.33 8.22 -1.44
CA GLY A 257 11.41 8.89 -2.18
C GLY A 257 12.30 7.97 -3.00
N GLY A 258 12.31 6.66 -2.72
CA GLY A 258 13.20 5.69 -3.37
C GLY A 258 12.97 5.52 -4.87
N SER A 259 11.84 5.98 -5.40
CA SER A 259 11.58 6.11 -6.85
C SER A 259 12.53 7.08 -7.55
N TRP A 260 13.24 7.94 -6.82
CA TRP A 260 14.16 8.96 -7.34
C TRP A 260 15.64 8.60 -7.22
N ASN A 261 15.98 7.45 -6.64
CA ASN A 261 17.36 7.05 -6.43
C ASN A 261 18.15 6.97 -7.76
N GLY A 262 19.47 7.14 -7.66
CA GLY A 262 20.34 7.31 -8.82
C GLY A 262 20.18 8.67 -9.48
N THR A 263 20.23 8.71 -10.81
CA THR A 263 20.12 9.95 -11.59
C THR A 263 18.68 10.19 -12.01
N GLY A 264 17.86 10.70 -11.08
CA GLY A 264 16.46 11.05 -11.33
C GLY A 264 15.52 9.85 -11.42
N GLY A 265 15.87 8.73 -10.77
CA GLY A 265 15.08 7.50 -10.73
C GLY A 265 15.49 6.43 -11.74
N ASP A 266 16.74 6.42 -12.21
CA ASP A 266 17.23 5.36 -13.11
C ASP A 266 17.58 4.05 -12.40
N THR A 267 17.75 4.10 -11.07
CA THR A 267 18.05 2.97 -10.19
C THR A 267 17.24 3.11 -8.89
N PRO A 268 15.92 2.87 -8.93
CA PRO A 268 15.07 3.08 -7.76
C PRO A 268 15.25 1.99 -6.70
N ALA A 269 14.98 2.35 -5.44
CA ALA A 269 15.04 1.42 -4.31
C ALA A 269 14.11 0.22 -4.49
N HIS A 270 14.46 -0.89 -3.84
CA HIS A 270 13.50 -1.96 -3.57
C HIS A 270 12.30 -1.42 -2.77
N MET A 271 11.16 -2.07 -2.93
CA MET A 271 10.04 -1.95 -2.00
C MET A 271 10.45 -2.41 -0.59
N SER A 272 9.86 -1.81 0.44
CA SER A 272 10.15 -2.15 1.85
C SER A 272 9.68 -3.57 2.17
N ALA A 273 10.17 -4.14 3.28
CA ALA A 273 9.68 -5.42 3.78
C ALA A 273 8.14 -5.45 3.93
N TRP A 274 7.54 -4.32 4.30
CA TRP A 274 6.09 -4.19 4.43
C TRP A 274 5.39 -4.32 3.07
N CYS A 275 5.81 -3.55 2.06
CA CYS A 275 5.24 -3.65 0.70
C CYS A 275 5.36 -5.07 0.15
N LYS A 276 6.53 -5.71 0.31
CA LYS A 276 6.76 -7.08 -0.18
C LYS A 276 5.92 -8.12 0.58
N GLN A 277 5.61 -7.91 1.86
CA GLN A 277 4.66 -8.72 2.62
C GLN A 277 3.24 -8.55 2.07
N ASP A 278 2.78 -7.31 1.87
CA ASP A 278 1.44 -6.99 1.36
C ASP A 278 1.21 -7.58 -0.04
N MET A 279 2.24 -7.55 -0.90
CA MET A 279 2.21 -8.14 -2.23
C MET A 279 2.39 -9.67 -2.24
N GLY A 280 2.64 -10.29 -1.08
CA GLY A 280 2.90 -11.72 -0.99
C GLY A 280 4.16 -12.15 -1.75
N TRP A 281 5.20 -11.32 -1.79
CA TRP A 281 6.51 -11.68 -2.37
C TRP A 281 7.48 -12.22 -1.33
N LEU A 282 7.27 -11.88 -0.06
CA LEU A 282 7.92 -12.51 1.08
C LEU A 282 6.87 -12.88 2.15
N GLU A 283 7.27 -13.72 3.09
CA GLU A 283 6.51 -14.01 4.30
C GLU A 283 7.47 -13.79 5.47
N PRO A 284 7.27 -12.78 6.33
CA PRO A 284 8.22 -12.50 7.39
C PRO A 284 8.30 -13.63 8.41
N THR A 285 9.51 -13.91 8.88
CA THR A 285 9.73 -14.89 9.94
C THR A 285 9.33 -14.29 11.28
N VAL A 286 8.35 -14.90 11.94
CA VAL A 286 7.95 -14.58 13.32
C VAL A 286 8.66 -15.52 14.29
N LEU A 287 9.35 -14.95 15.28
CA LEU A 287 10.03 -15.72 16.32
C LEU A 287 9.05 -16.15 17.43
N ALA A 288 9.21 -17.38 17.94
CA ALA A 288 8.35 -17.91 19.00
C ALA A 288 8.83 -17.58 20.43
N ALA A 289 10.08 -17.15 20.56
CA ALA A 289 10.74 -16.77 21.81
C ALA A 289 11.97 -15.92 21.51
N ASP A 290 12.54 -15.29 22.54
CA ASP A 290 13.82 -14.59 22.45
C ASP A 290 14.88 -15.47 21.80
N GLN A 291 15.67 -14.87 20.91
CA GLN A 291 16.70 -15.58 20.18
C GLN A 291 17.96 -14.73 20.02
N TYR A 292 19.11 -15.35 20.26
CA TYR A 292 20.42 -14.71 20.15
C TYR A 292 21.09 -15.10 18.82
N GLY A 293 21.75 -14.15 18.17
CA GLY A 293 22.48 -14.35 16.92
C GLY A 293 21.59 -14.77 15.75
N VAL A 294 20.38 -14.24 15.64
CA VAL A 294 19.48 -14.46 14.51
C VAL A 294 20.16 -13.99 13.24
N SER A 295 20.28 -14.86 12.22
CA SER A 295 20.86 -14.50 10.92
C SER A 295 19.80 -13.82 10.04
N ILE A 296 20.15 -12.65 9.52
CA ILE A 296 19.31 -11.79 8.68
C ILE A 296 20.05 -11.60 7.35
N PRO A 297 19.80 -12.44 6.33
CA PRO A 297 20.42 -12.31 5.02
C PRO A 297 19.91 -11.06 4.29
N GLN A 298 20.72 -10.55 3.35
CA GLN A 298 20.39 -9.35 2.57
C GLN A 298 19.09 -9.53 1.76
N ALA A 299 18.26 -8.50 1.74
CA ALA A 299 16.91 -8.53 1.20
C ALA A 299 16.86 -8.50 -0.33
N GLU A 300 17.96 -8.17 -1.01
CA GLU A 300 18.00 -8.05 -2.47
C GLU A 300 17.99 -9.43 -3.14
N THR A 301 18.54 -10.44 -2.46
CA THR A 301 18.65 -11.80 -2.99
C THR A 301 17.93 -12.85 -2.17
N ASN A 302 17.27 -12.45 -1.07
CA ASN A 302 16.59 -13.36 -0.16
C ASN A 302 15.22 -12.79 0.21
N ALA A 303 14.15 -13.56 0.02
CA ALA A 303 12.81 -13.25 0.49
C ALA A 303 12.71 -13.42 2.01
N PHE A 304 13.35 -12.52 2.76
CA PHE A 304 13.47 -12.61 4.22
C PHE A 304 13.31 -11.25 4.90
N ALA A 305 12.43 -11.21 5.89
CA ALA A 305 12.36 -10.18 6.92
C ALA A 305 12.00 -10.86 8.24
N LEU A 306 12.36 -10.26 9.37
CA LEU A 306 11.81 -10.65 10.67
C LEU A 306 10.59 -9.80 10.98
N LYS A 307 9.55 -10.40 11.55
CA LYS A 307 8.43 -9.67 12.16
C LYS A 307 8.47 -9.86 13.67
N ILE A 308 8.50 -8.74 14.40
CA ILE A 308 8.55 -8.70 15.86
C ILE A 308 7.32 -7.94 16.34
N TRP A 309 6.37 -8.65 16.96
CA TRP A 309 5.15 -8.02 17.45
C TRP A 309 5.43 -7.00 18.56
N GLU A 310 4.87 -5.81 18.40
CA GLU A 310 4.87 -4.75 19.41
C GLU A 310 3.64 -4.91 20.32
N ASP A 311 2.48 -5.23 19.74
CA ASP A 311 1.26 -5.45 20.52
C ASP A 311 1.20 -6.86 21.14
N GLU A 312 0.63 -6.95 22.34
CA GLU A 312 0.54 -8.16 23.15
C GLU A 312 -0.45 -9.21 22.61
N TYR A 313 -1.22 -8.84 21.57
CA TYR A 313 -2.24 -9.67 20.93
C TYR A 313 -1.77 -10.27 19.60
N GLN A 314 -0.65 -9.77 19.08
CA GLN A 314 -0.05 -10.09 17.78
C GLN A 314 -1.00 -9.80 16.62
N TRP A 315 -1.46 -8.56 16.52
CA TRP A 315 -2.56 -8.19 15.65
C TRP A 315 -2.19 -7.15 14.59
N SER A 316 -1.88 -5.92 15.01
CA SER A 316 -1.84 -4.77 14.10
C SER A 316 -0.55 -3.98 14.19
N ARG A 317 0.24 -4.15 15.25
CA ARG A 317 1.45 -3.36 15.48
C ARG A 317 2.68 -4.22 15.67
N TYR A 318 3.68 -3.96 14.87
CA TYR A 318 4.88 -4.78 14.81
C TYR A 318 6.05 -4.02 14.21
N PHE A 319 7.25 -4.52 14.48
CA PHE A 319 8.45 -4.10 13.78
C PHE A 319 8.77 -5.10 12.67
N LEU A 320 9.21 -4.61 11.51
CA LEU A 320 9.85 -5.42 10.47
C LEU A 320 11.34 -5.13 10.45
N VAL A 321 12.16 -6.18 10.43
CA VAL A 321 13.62 -6.05 10.34
C VAL A 321 14.12 -6.74 9.07
N GLU A 322 14.77 -5.98 8.19
CA GLU A 322 15.42 -6.50 6.98
C GLU A 322 16.85 -5.98 6.86
N ASN A 323 17.71 -6.74 6.18
CA ASN A 323 19.09 -6.35 5.90
C ASN A 323 19.17 -5.78 4.49
N ARG A 324 19.44 -4.49 4.33
CA ARG A 324 19.55 -3.81 3.03
C ARG A 324 21.01 -3.55 2.68
N GLN A 325 21.40 -3.92 1.48
CA GLN A 325 22.76 -3.79 0.97
C GLN A 325 22.73 -3.08 -0.40
N GLN A 326 23.73 -2.23 -0.65
CA GLN A 326 23.83 -1.46 -1.90
C GLN A 326 24.25 -2.37 -3.08
N THR A 327 23.30 -3.17 -3.58
CA THR A 327 23.47 -4.09 -4.70
C THR A 327 22.18 -4.21 -5.50
N GLY A 328 22.28 -4.67 -6.75
CA GLY A 328 21.11 -4.72 -7.64
C GLY A 328 20.49 -3.34 -7.82
N PHE A 329 19.16 -3.26 -7.76
CA PHE A 329 18.43 -2.00 -7.79
C PHE A 329 18.56 -1.15 -6.51
N ASP A 330 19.04 -1.74 -5.39
CA ASP A 330 19.36 -1.00 -4.17
C ASP A 330 20.77 -0.37 -4.19
N ALA A 331 21.51 -0.43 -5.31
CA ALA A 331 22.87 0.10 -5.41
C ALA A 331 23.02 1.59 -5.06
N GLU A 332 21.94 2.36 -5.19
CA GLU A 332 21.88 3.81 -4.94
C GLU A 332 21.13 4.16 -3.63
N LEU A 333 20.94 3.19 -2.72
CA LEU A 333 20.41 3.49 -1.37
C LEU A 333 21.35 4.45 -0.61
N PRO A 334 20.82 5.24 0.35
CA PRO A 334 21.63 6.17 1.14
C PRO A 334 22.71 5.48 1.99
N GLY A 335 22.48 4.25 2.41
CA GLY A 335 23.38 3.45 3.25
C GLY A 335 23.11 1.95 3.16
N ASN A 336 23.76 1.18 4.03
CA ASN A 336 23.58 -0.28 4.13
C ASN A 336 23.56 -0.74 5.60
N GLY A 337 22.86 -1.83 5.89
CA GLY A 337 22.69 -2.34 7.24
C GLY A 337 21.29 -2.88 7.48
N LEU A 338 20.92 -3.08 8.75
CA LEU A 338 19.56 -3.42 9.12
C LEU A 338 18.68 -2.18 9.08
N MET A 339 17.56 -2.28 8.37
CA MET A 339 16.42 -1.39 8.51
C MET A 339 15.47 -1.98 9.56
N ILE A 340 14.95 -1.13 10.44
CA ILE A 340 13.86 -1.46 11.35
C ILE A 340 12.69 -0.56 10.99
N TYR A 341 11.58 -1.16 10.57
CA TYR A 341 10.34 -0.44 10.29
C TYR A 341 9.38 -0.62 11.45
N HIS A 342 8.76 0.45 11.94
CA HIS A 342 7.62 0.38 12.87
C HIS A 342 6.33 0.44 12.05
N VAL A 343 5.49 -0.59 12.17
CA VAL A 343 4.25 -0.72 11.40
C VAL A 343 3.05 -0.68 12.34
N ASP A 344 2.05 0.14 12.01
CA ASP A 344 0.74 0.15 12.64
C ASP A 344 -0.39 0.06 11.62
N GLU A 345 -0.87 -1.15 11.36
CA GLU A 345 -1.95 -1.44 10.41
C GLU A 345 -3.22 -0.63 10.69
N ASN A 346 -3.40 -0.07 11.88
CA ASN A 346 -4.52 0.81 12.21
C ASN A 346 -4.55 2.11 11.39
N LYS A 347 -3.46 2.46 10.72
CA LYS A 347 -3.36 3.67 9.87
C LYS A 347 -3.83 3.45 8.44
N ARG A 348 -4.10 2.20 8.03
CA ARG A 348 -4.76 1.90 6.74
C ARG A 348 -6.28 2.10 6.77
N TRP A 349 -6.87 2.53 7.89
CA TRP A 349 -8.33 2.65 8.03
C TRP A 349 -8.81 4.09 8.09
N GLY A 350 -9.97 4.33 7.46
CA GLY A 350 -10.64 5.62 7.45
C GLY A 350 -10.96 6.10 6.04
N SER A 351 -11.79 7.13 5.95
CA SER A 351 -12.14 7.79 4.68
C SER A 351 -10.99 8.68 4.23
N ASN A 352 -9.89 8.08 3.80
CA ASN A 352 -8.85 8.81 3.10
C ASN A 352 -8.83 8.38 1.64
N ARG A 353 -8.71 9.40 0.80
CA ARG A 353 -8.89 9.41 -0.65
C ARG A 353 -7.77 8.72 -1.41
N TRP A 354 -6.92 7.93 -0.76
CA TRP A 354 -5.61 7.65 -1.37
C TRP A 354 -5.00 6.32 -0.97
N SER A 355 -5.75 5.41 -0.32
CA SER A 355 -5.18 4.15 0.24
C SER A 355 -6.09 3.37 1.18
N SER A 356 -7.28 3.89 1.52
CA SER A 356 -7.91 3.70 2.84
C SER A 356 -6.99 4.18 3.99
N GLY A 357 -7.52 5.06 4.85
CA GLY A 357 -6.80 5.60 6.02
C GLY A 357 -5.66 6.59 5.77
N SER A 358 -5.15 7.17 6.86
CA SER A 358 -4.11 8.22 6.84
C SER A 358 -2.76 7.74 6.30
N VAL A 359 -2.46 6.44 6.37
CA VAL A 359 -1.15 5.90 6.00
C VAL A 359 -0.03 6.67 6.71
N ASN A 360 0.83 7.38 5.97
CA ASN A 360 1.94 8.17 6.52
C ASN A 360 1.65 9.67 6.60
N ASP A 361 0.39 10.08 6.41
CA ASP A 361 -0.03 11.49 6.45
C ASP A 361 0.13 12.14 7.83
N ASP A 362 0.31 11.36 8.90
CA ASP A 362 0.60 11.89 10.24
C ASP A 362 2.05 11.55 10.58
N HIS A 363 2.95 12.51 10.38
CA HIS A 363 4.38 12.35 10.65
C HIS A 363 4.69 11.92 12.11
N THR A 364 3.77 12.15 13.06
CA THR A 364 3.95 11.74 14.46
C THR A 364 3.45 10.33 14.77
N HIS A 365 2.66 9.73 13.88
CA HIS A 365 2.14 8.37 14.01
C HIS A 365 1.81 7.79 12.63
N LYS A 366 2.87 7.34 11.95
CA LYS A 366 2.84 6.80 10.59
C LYS A 366 2.30 5.38 10.53
N PHE A 367 1.92 4.94 9.33
CA PHE A 367 1.59 3.55 9.05
C PHE A 367 2.83 2.68 8.98
N VAL A 368 3.82 3.11 8.19
CA VAL A 368 5.13 2.48 8.10
C VAL A 368 6.15 3.58 8.38
N ASP A 369 6.91 3.41 9.45
CA ASP A 369 7.94 4.34 9.87
C ASP A 369 9.33 3.69 9.78
N VAL A 370 10.38 4.48 9.60
CA VAL A 370 11.77 4.03 9.71
C VAL A 370 12.30 4.47 11.07
N GLU A 371 12.75 3.51 11.87
CA GLU A 371 13.46 3.81 13.11
C GLU A 371 14.91 4.20 12.78
N GLU A 372 15.15 5.48 12.47
CA GLU A 372 16.47 6.00 12.06
C GLU A 372 17.54 5.75 13.12
N ALA A 373 18.54 4.92 12.84
CA ALA A 373 19.45 4.39 13.86
C ALA A 373 20.28 5.44 14.62
N ASP A 374 20.48 6.64 14.08
CA ASP A 374 21.16 7.73 14.77
C ASP A 374 20.25 8.56 15.69
N GLY A 375 18.93 8.38 15.57
CA GLY A 375 17.91 9.09 16.30
C GLY A 375 17.81 10.57 15.95
N ALA A 376 18.23 10.97 14.74
CA ALA A 376 18.11 12.33 14.23
C ALA A 376 16.67 12.68 13.82
N ALA A 377 15.90 11.68 13.35
CA ALA A 377 14.57 11.87 12.78
C ALA A 377 14.62 12.88 11.61
N ASP A 378 15.64 12.77 10.77
CA ASP A 378 15.91 13.68 9.68
C ASP A 378 14.81 13.63 8.61
N MET A 379 14.20 12.46 8.36
CA MET A 379 13.07 12.33 7.43
C MET A 379 11.80 12.97 7.98
N ASP A 380 11.63 12.99 9.30
CA ASP A 380 10.48 13.60 9.99
C ASP A 380 10.62 15.11 10.16
N ASN A 381 11.84 15.61 10.15
CA ASN A 381 12.17 17.01 10.33
C ASN A 381 12.54 17.71 9.01
N GLU A 382 12.24 17.09 7.86
CA GLU A 382 12.50 17.62 6.51
C GLU A 382 13.97 17.97 6.26
N VAL A 383 14.90 17.29 6.94
CA VAL A 383 16.33 17.56 6.82
C VAL A 383 16.89 16.90 5.56
N ASN A 384 16.51 15.64 5.33
CA ASN A 384 16.91 14.87 4.17
C ASN A 384 15.89 13.73 3.88
N ARG A 385 16.15 12.93 2.84
CA ARG A 385 15.30 11.81 2.40
C ARG A 385 15.86 10.45 2.83
N GLY A 386 16.64 10.44 3.89
CA GLY A 386 17.43 9.32 4.38
C GLY A 386 18.92 9.46 4.06
N ASP A 387 19.75 8.93 4.95
CA ASP A 387 21.21 8.96 4.90
C ASP A 387 21.87 7.70 5.51
N ASP A 388 23.20 7.66 5.57
CA ASP A 388 23.92 6.47 6.04
C ASP A 388 23.85 6.25 7.57
N GLY A 389 23.23 7.17 8.31
CA GLY A 389 22.94 7.12 9.74
C GLY A 389 21.65 6.38 10.07
N ASP A 390 20.72 6.19 9.12
CA ASP A 390 19.42 5.57 9.34
C ASP A 390 19.49 4.06 9.60
N THR A 391 20.48 3.38 9.01
CA THR A 391 20.60 1.92 9.13
C THR A 391 21.33 1.52 10.41
N PHE A 392 21.03 0.34 10.96
CA PHE A 392 21.81 -0.24 12.05
C PHE A 392 22.90 -1.19 11.48
N PRO A 393 24.20 -1.01 11.80
CA PRO A 393 24.72 0.01 12.68
C PRO A 393 25.06 1.34 12.01
N GLY A 394 24.99 1.43 10.68
CA GLY A 394 25.12 2.69 9.94
C GLY A 394 26.43 3.43 10.19
N SER A 395 26.45 4.71 9.87
CA SER A 395 27.60 5.60 10.07
C SER A 395 27.84 5.96 11.53
N THR A 396 26.82 5.85 12.39
CA THR A 396 26.90 6.13 13.84
C THR A 396 27.33 4.93 14.67
N SER A 397 27.45 3.74 14.07
CA SER A 397 27.76 2.48 14.74
C SER A 397 26.75 2.08 15.82
N ASN A 398 25.48 2.49 15.70
CA ASN A 398 24.44 2.11 16.67
C ASN A 398 24.07 0.63 16.53
N THR A 399 24.36 -0.18 17.55
CA THR A 399 24.12 -1.64 17.50
C THR A 399 22.93 -2.09 18.35
N SER A 400 22.06 -1.15 18.74
CA SER A 400 20.99 -1.40 19.71
C SER A 400 19.74 -0.55 19.44
N PHE A 401 18.60 -1.22 19.43
CA PHE A 401 17.25 -0.65 19.43
C PHE A 401 16.45 -1.30 20.59
N SER A 402 15.96 -0.51 21.54
CA SER A 402 15.18 -0.96 22.70
C SER A 402 14.38 0.18 23.32
N SER A 403 13.59 -0.10 24.35
CA SER A 403 12.80 0.90 25.08
C SER A 403 13.62 2.00 25.78
N THR A 404 14.95 1.86 25.82
CA THR A 404 15.88 2.80 26.47
C THR A 404 16.86 3.48 25.52
N THR A 405 16.80 3.20 24.21
CA THR A 405 17.66 3.83 23.20
C THR A 405 17.00 5.06 22.57
N ASN A 406 17.68 5.71 21.63
CA ASN A 406 17.08 6.64 20.68
C ASN A 406 17.60 6.25 19.29
N PRO A 407 16.74 5.82 18.35
CA PRO A 407 15.30 5.64 18.48
C PRO A 407 14.95 4.50 19.45
N ASN A 408 13.67 4.33 19.80
CA ASN A 408 13.23 3.41 20.86
C ASN A 408 12.05 2.53 20.43
N SER A 409 11.90 1.38 21.06
CA SER A 409 10.83 0.42 20.75
C SER A 409 9.53 0.65 21.53
N ASN A 410 9.31 1.83 22.11
CA ASN A 410 8.09 2.10 22.87
C ASN A 410 6.88 2.20 21.94
N ARG A 411 5.69 2.05 22.52
CA ARG A 411 4.45 2.30 21.80
C ARG A 411 4.31 3.79 21.49
N TYR A 412 3.47 4.15 20.52
CA TYR A 412 3.13 5.55 20.22
C TYR A 412 2.54 6.34 21.40
N ASP A 413 1.93 5.67 22.39
CA ASP A 413 1.46 6.32 23.63
C ASP A 413 2.58 6.56 24.67
N GLY A 414 3.82 6.19 24.35
CA GLY A 414 5.00 6.31 25.17
C GLY A 414 5.20 5.20 26.19
N SER A 415 4.31 4.21 26.25
CA SER A 415 4.50 3.04 27.13
C SER A 415 5.62 2.14 26.62
N ALA A 416 6.42 1.62 27.56
CA ALA A 416 7.58 0.82 27.22
C ALA A 416 7.21 -0.62 26.82
N THR A 417 7.91 -1.14 25.82
CA THR A 417 7.88 -2.56 25.44
C THR A 417 9.13 -3.28 25.96
N THR A 418 9.12 -4.62 25.93
CA THR A 418 10.30 -5.46 26.12
C THR A 418 11.00 -5.79 24.80
N VAL A 419 10.46 -5.35 23.66
CA VAL A 419 11.05 -5.56 22.34
C VAL A 419 12.45 -4.94 22.28
N SER A 420 13.43 -5.70 21.79
CA SER A 420 14.76 -5.18 21.52
C SER A 420 15.45 -5.90 20.36
N VAL A 421 16.20 -5.16 19.55
CA VAL A 421 17.14 -5.66 18.54
C VAL A 421 18.53 -5.17 18.91
N THR A 422 19.39 -6.05 19.39
CA THR A 422 20.69 -5.67 19.99
C THR A 422 21.82 -6.53 19.47
N ASN A 423 23.07 -6.18 19.82
CA ASN A 423 24.27 -6.89 19.36
C ASN A 423 24.31 -7.04 17.82
N ILE A 424 23.81 -6.02 17.12
CA ILE A 424 23.75 -5.97 15.67
C ILE A 424 25.17 -6.03 15.12
N SER A 425 25.44 -7.00 14.24
CA SER A 425 26.76 -7.17 13.62
C SER A 425 27.10 -6.01 12.68
N SER A 426 28.36 -5.90 12.27
CA SER A 426 28.72 -5.01 11.15
C SER A 426 27.97 -5.39 9.86
N SER A 427 27.73 -4.39 9.01
CA SER A 427 27.06 -4.55 7.72
C SER A 427 27.76 -5.61 6.85
N SER A 428 26.97 -6.54 6.31
CA SER A 428 27.40 -7.60 5.40
C SER A 428 26.18 -8.27 4.75
N SER A 429 26.41 -9.13 3.76
CA SER A 429 25.32 -9.87 3.10
C SER A 429 24.52 -10.81 4.01
N SER A 430 25.01 -11.09 5.22
CA SER A 430 24.26 -11.76 6.28
C SER A 430 24.65 -11.16 7.63
N MET A 431 23.78 -10.32 8.17
CA MET A 431 23.96 -9.71 9.49
C MET A 431 23.38 -10.61 10.58
N THR A 432 23.72 -10.33 11.84
CA THR A 432 23.14 -11.00 13.01
C THR A 432 22.68 -10.01 14.06
N ALA A 433 21.61 -10.35 14.78
CA ALA A 433 21.16 -9.59 15.95
C ALA A 433 20.56 -10.52 17.03
N ASP A 434 20.57 -10.04 18.27
CA ASP A 434 19.86 -10.63 19.39
C ASP A 434 18.48 -9.98 19.52
N ILE A 435 17.44 -10.80 19.55
CA ILE A 435 16.04 -10.36 19.54
C ILE A 435 15.37 -10.75 20.87
N THR A 436 14.80 -9.75 21.54
CA THR A 436 13.90 -9.93 22.68
C THR A 436 12.50 -9.58 22.24
N LEU A 437 11.50 -10.39 22.60
CA LEU A 437 10.11 -10.22 22.18
C LEU A 437 9.26 -9.60 23.30
N GLU A 438 8.12 -9.02 22.92
CA GLU A 438 7.03 -8.72 23.86
C GLU A 438 6.31 -10.00 24.28
N ALA A 439 5.88 -10.06 25.54
CA ALA A 439 5.08 -11.19 26.01
C ALA A 439 3.69 -11.15 25.38
N ARG A 440 3.24 -12.29 24.86
CA ARG A 440 1.87 -12.42 24.37
C ARG A 440 0.91 -12.60 25.55
N GLU A 441 0.08 -11.60 25.80
CA GLU A 441 -0.93 -11.63 26.88
C GLU A 441 -2.29 -12.16 26.39
N GLY A 442 -2.56 -12.12 25.08
CA GLY A 442 -3.85 -12.55 24.54
C GLY A 442 -3.84 -12.89 23.05
N ILE A 443 -5.05 -13.01 22.49
CA ILE A 443 -5.25 -13.21 21.05
C ILE A 443 -6.27 -12.16 20.57
N ALA A 444 -5.98 -11.50 19.45
CA ALA A 444 -7.00 -10.77 18.73
C ALA A 444 -7.86 -11.76 17.93
N ILE A 445 -9.16 -11.52 17.89
CA ILE A 445 -10.08 -12.19 16.97
C ILE A 445 -10.69 -11.10 16.14
N ALA A 446 -10.28 -11.04 14.89
CA ALA A 446 -10.91 -10.18 13.91
C ALA A 446 -11.55 -11.03 12.83
N TYR A 447 -12.49 -10.39 12.15
CA TYR A 447 -13.26 -10.99 11.09
C TYR A 447 -12.74 -10.59 9.71
N ASP A 448 -11.96 -9.51 9.63
CA ASP A 448 -11.25 -9.13 8.43
C ASP A 448 -9.76 -9.16 8.75
N SER A 449 -9.06 -10.21 8.32
CA SER A 449 -7.61 -10.30 8.46
C SER A 449 -6.87 -9.20 7.69
N ALA A 450 -7.56 -8.55 6.74
CA ALA A 450 -7.09 -7.41 5.98
C ALA A 450 -7.84 -6.12 6.36
N GLY A 451 -8.55 -6.09 7.50
CA GLY A 451 -9.27 -4.96 8.08
C GLY A 451 -10.45 -4.40 7.27
N ILE A 452 -11.32 -3.63 7.95
CA ILE A 452 -12.67 -3.32 7.45
C ILE A 452 -12.64 -2.38 6.23
N SER A 453 -13.34 -2.76 5.15
CA SER A 453 -13.61 -1.91 3.98
C SER A 453 -14.07 -0.49 4.35
N GLY A 454 -13.42 0.53 3.77
CA GLY A 454 -13.72 1.95 3.98
C GLY A 454 -15.08 2.42 3.46
N TRP A 455 -15.83 1.56 2.75
CA TRP A 455 -17.12 1.91 2.15
C TRP A 455 -18.26 2.04 3.17
N GLY A 456 -18.15 1.41 4.34
CA GLY A 456 -19.17 1.44 5.38
C GLY A 456 -20.53 0.86 4.92
N TYR A 457 -21.51 0.83 5.82
CA TYR A 457 -22.90 0.43 5.59
C TYR A 457 -23.82 1.39 6.35
N GLY A 458 -25.05 1.59 5.90
CA GLY A 458 -26.01 2.45 6.57
C GLY A 458 -26.57 3.50 5.63
N TYR A 459 -27.00 4.62 6.19
CA TYR A 459 -27.79 5.59 5.47
C TYR A 459 -27.06 6.93 5.33
N GLY A 460 -27.38 7.66 4.25
CA GLY A 460 -26.81 8.99 3.99
C GLY A 460 -27.26 10.08 4.96
N ASP A 461 -28.34 9.84 5.72
CA ASP A 461 -28.83 10.73 6.77
C ASP A 461 -28.64 10.06 8.14
N ALA A 462 -28.27 10.85 9.16
CA ALA A 462 -28.07 10.39 10.52
C ALA A 462 -29.32 9.70 11.09
N GLN A 463 -29.18 8.42 11.40
CA GLN A 463 -30.24 7.62 12.01
C GLN A 463 -29.67 6.43 12.77
N GLU A 464 -30.51 5.86 13.63
CA GLU A 464 -30.17 4.66 14.39
C GLU A 464 -29.79 3.52 13.45
N THR A 465 -28.52 3.14 13.50
CA THR A 465 -27.94 2.09 12.67
C THR A 465 -27.30 1.05 13.58
N TRP A 466 -27.60 -0.22 13.32
CA TRP A 466 -27.12 -1.35 14.10
C TRP A 466 -26.15 -2.17 13.27
N GLY A 467 -25.01 -2.48 13.87
CA GLY A 467 -24.01 -3.38 13.36
C GLY A 467 -23.79 -4.54 14.30
N GLY A 468 -23.32 -5.66 13.80
CA GLY A 468 -22.90 -6.74 14.66
C GLY A 468 -22.21 -7.88 13.94
N VAL A 469 -21.46 -8.63 14.72
CA VAL A 469 -20.52 -9.65 14.25
C VAL A 469 -20.63 -10.86 15.16
N LEU A 470 -20.77 -12.03 14.55
CA LEU A 470 -20.63 -13.30 15.24
C LEU A 470 -19.15 -13.72 15.23
N PHE A 471 -18.54 -13.73 16.41
CA PHE A 471 -17.19 -14.23 16.62
C PHE A 471 -17.23 -15.65 17.16
N GLN A 472 -16.14 -16.39 16.95
CA GLN A 472 -15.89 -17.66 17.61
C GLN A 472 -14.51 -17.64 18.25
N TYR A 473 -14.44 -17.95 19.55
CA TYR A 473 -13.16 -18.15 20.22
C TYR A 473 -12.49 -19.41 19.67
N PRO A 474 -11.22 -19.36 19.22
CA PRO A 474 -10.62 -20.45 18.45
C PRO A 474 -10.69 -21.79 19.19
N SER A 475 -11.20 -22.81 18.49
CA SER A 475 -11.27 -24.18 19.02
C SER A 475 -9.90 -24.83 19.22
N SER A 476 -8.84 -24.26 18.64
CA SER A 476 -7.45 -24.66 18.84
C SER A 476 -6.89 -24.29 20.21
N VAL A 477 -7.48 -23.31 20.90
CA VAL A 477 -7.06 -22.92 22.25
C VAL A 477 -7.65 -23.91 23.26
N THR A 478 -6.87 -24.29 24.28
CA THR A 478 -7.26 -25.34 25.24
C THR A 478 -7.74 -24.80 26.60
N THR A 479 -7.61 -23.49 26.82
CA THR A 479 -7.98 -22.81 28.06
C THR A 479 -9.05 -21.76 27.78
N PRO A 480 -10.00 -21.53 28.72
CA PRO A 480 -10.91 -20.38 28.60
C PRO A 480 -10.14 -19.06 28.57
N GLY A 481 -10.68 -18.10 27.81
CA GLY A 481 -10.18 -16.72 27.74
C GLY A 481 -11.19 -15.73 28.33
N TYR A 482 -10.79 -14.47 28.43
CA TYR A 482 -11.69 -13.38 28.79
C TYR A 482 -11.68 -12.34 27.67
N LEU A 483 -12.86 -11.91 27.22
CA LEU A 483 -13.01 -10.73 26.37
C LEU A 483 -12.79 -9.50 27.24
N THR A 484 -11.70 -8.77 27.00
CA THR A 484 -11.26 -7.61 27.78
C THR A 484 -11.39 -6.29 27.04
N GLU A 485 -11.48 -6.34 25.72
CA GLU A 485 -11.53 -5.17 24.85
C GLU A 485 -12.25 -5.51 23.55
N VAL A 486 -12.94 -4.52 22.99
CA VAL A 486 -13.54 -4.57 21.66
C VAL A 486 -13.12 -3.33 20.90
N ASP A 487 -12.40 -3.53 19.80
CA ASP A 487 -12.06 -2.45 18.88
C ASP A 487 -13.16 -2.27 17.84
N ILE A 488 -13.60 -1.03 17.65
CA ILE A 488 -14.62 -0.65 16.67
C ILE A 488 -14.04 0.40 15.74
N GLY A 489 -14.15 0.18 14.43
CA GLY A 489 -13.75 1.16 13.42
C GLY A 489 -14.87 2.16 13.13
N PHE A 490 -14.56 3.45 13.15
CA PHE A 490 -15.49 4.53 12.80
C PHE A 490 -15.02 5.29 11.58
N ARG A 491 -15.92 5.54 10.63
CA ARG A 491 -15.61 6.31 9.42
C ARG A 491 -15.43 7.80 9.72
N ASN A 492 -16.34 8.38 10.49
CA ASN A 492 -16.35 9.80 10.83
C ASN A 492 -15.87 10.00 12.27
N ALA A 493 -15.49 11.23 12.63
CA ALA A 493 -15.23 11.63 14.01
C ALA A 493 -16.53 11.92 14.78
N ASP A 494 -16.42 12.14 16.10
CA ASP A 494 -17.50 12.59 16.98
C ASP A 494 -18.76 11.71 17.02
N ASN A 495 -18.59 10.40 17.18
CA ASN A 495 -19.69 9.44 17.28
C ASN A 495 -20.03 9.11 18.74
N ALA A 496 -21.31 8.85 18.99
CA ALA A 496 -21.77 8.13 20.18
C ALA A 496 -22.13 6.69 19.82
N TYR A 497 -21.73 5.73 20.65
CA TYR A 497 -22.01 4.32 20.45
C TYR A 497 -22.66 3.68 21.68
N THR A 498 -23.42 2.63 21.43
CA THR A 498 -23.78 1.63 22.44
C THR A 498 -23.27 0.28 21.99
N LEU A 499 -22.40 -0.36 22.77
CA LEU A 499 -21.85 -1.68 22.52
C LEU A 499 -22.61 -2.72 23.35
N TYR A 500 -22.96 -3.83 22.72
CA TYR A 500 -23.62 -4.98 23.31
C TYR A 500 -22.79 -6.24 23.06
N VAL A 501 -22.64 -7.07 24.07
CA VAL A 501 -22.03 -8.40 23.93
C VAL A 501 -23.08 -9.43 24.32
N TYR A 502 -23.31 -10.41 23.46
CA TYR A 502 -24.23 -11.53 23.65
C TYR A 502 -23.50 -12.87 23.59
N ASP A 503 -24.04 -13.88 24.25
CA ASP A 503 -23.45 -15.23 24.29
C ASP A 503 -23.63 -16.05 23.01
N ALA A 504 -24.45 -15.59 22.06
CA ALA A 504 -24.71 -16.25 20.76
C ALA A 504 -25.48 -15.32 19.81
N LEU A 505 -25.53 -15.67 18.52
CA LEU A 505 -26.48 -15.15 17.54
C LEU A 505 -27.37 -16.29 17.02
N GLY A 506 -28.60 -16.37 17.54
CA GLY A 506 -29.56 -17.42 17.23
C GLY A 506 -29.26 -18.74 17.97
N PRO A 507 -30.25 -19.48 18.49
CA PRO A 507 -30.03 -20.79 19.12
C PRO A 507 -29.69 -21.92 18.11
N ASP A 508 -29.89 -21.68 16.81
CA ASP A 508 -29.95 -22.70 15.76
C ASP A 508 -29.50 -22.19 14.37
N GLY A 509 -28.90 -21.01 14.27
CA GLY A 509 -28.39 -20.45 13.00
C GLY A 509 -29.47 -20.03 11.98
N THR A 510 -30.75 -19.94 12.39
CA THR A 510 -31.85 -19.66 11.44
C THR A 510 -32.64 -18.38 11.69
N ASN A 511 -32.50 -17.73 12.85
CA ASN A 511 -33.36 -16.61 13.25
C ASN A 511 -32.64 -15.29 13.59
N TYR A 512 -31.32 -15.17 13.37
CA TYR A 512 -30.50 -13.95 13.57
C TYR A 512 -30.83 -13.13 14.83
N SER A 513 -31.32 -13.79 15.89
CA SER A 513 -31.78 -13.13 17.11
C SER A 513 -30.68 -13.23 18.16
N PRO A 514 -30.22 -12.11 18.75
CA PRO A 514 -29.20 -12.14 19.79
C PRO A 514 -29.58 -13.06 20.96
N GLY A 515 -28.59 -13.74 21.53
CA GLY A 515 -28.72 -14.60 22.70
C GLY A 515 -28.89 -13.81 24.01
N ASN A 516 -28.34 -14.33 25.11
CA ASN A 516 -28.34 -13.64 26.39
C ASN A 516 -27.35 -12.47 26.35
N LEU A 517 -27.81 -11.29 26.77
CA LEU A 517 -26.96 -10.11 26.93
C LEU A 517 -25.98 -10.32 28.09
N LEU A 518 -24.68 -10.20 27.80
CA LEU A 518 -23.58 -10.29 28.73
C LEU A 518 -23.07 -8.92 29.18
N LEU A 519 -23.06 -7.94 28.27
CA LEU A 519 -22.64 -6.56 28.53
C LEU A 519 -23.43 -5.59 27.67
N GLU A 520 -23.77 -4.44 28.24
CA GLU A 520 -24.17 -3.22 27.52
C GLU A 520 -23.34 -2.05 28.06
N THR A 521 -22.68 -1.31 27.18
CA THR A 521 -21.91 -0.11 27.54
C THR A 521 -22.08 0.98 26.48
N THR A 522 -21.95 2.23 26.89
CA THR A 522 -22.10 3.39 26.00
C THR A 522 -20.87 4.27 26.09
N GLY A 523 -20.50 4.90 24.99
CA GLY A 523 -19.41 5.87 24.99
C GLY A 523 -19.48 6.82 23.81
N THR A 524 -18.44 7.63 23.70
CA THR A 524 -18.23 8.56 22.59
C THR A 524 -16.79 8.46 22.12
N PHE A 525 -16.57 8.62 20.82
CA PHE A 525 -15.24 8.77 20.23
C PHE A 525 -15.19 10.05 19.40
N THR A 526 -14.13 10.83 19.57
CA THR A 526 -13.97 12.15 18.96
C THR A 526 -13.10 12.13 17.71
N THR A 527 -12.65 10.95 17.27
CA THR A 527 -11.76 10.77 16.13
C THR A 527 -12.34 9.71 15.20
N SER A 528 -12.06 9.82 13.90
CA SER A 528 -12.24 8.71 12.95
C SER A 528 -11.16 7.64 13.16
N GLY A 529 -11.40 6.42 12.70
CA GLY A 529 -10.48 5.28 12.83
C GLY A 529 -10.90 4.30 13.93
N TRP A 530 -9.94 3.54 14.47
CA TRP A 530 -10.20 2.54 15.50
C TRP A 530 -10.37 3.14 16.88
N ALA A 531 -11.21 2.48 17.65
CA ALA A 531 -11.64 2.91 18.95
C ALA A 531 -11.77 1.69 19.87
N SER A 532 -10.93 1.63 20.90
CA SER A 532 -10.87 0.53 21.84
C SER A 532 -11.86 0.73 22.99
N VAL A 533 -12.76 -0.23 23.15
CA VAL A 533 -13.77 -0.25 24.22
C VAL A 533 -13.40 -1.32 25.23
N ALA A 534 -12.96 -0.90 26.42
CA ALA A 534 -12.70 -1.82 27.51
C ALA A 534 -13.99 -2.57 27.92
N VAL A 535 -13.84 -3.87 28.14
CA VAL A 535 -14.90 -4.79 28.57
C VAL A 535 -14.54 -5.38 29.92
N ASP A 536 -15.53 -5.55 30.79
CA ASP A 536 -15.40 -6.14 32.13
C ASP A 536 -15.12 -7.67 32.10
N SER A 537 -14.15 -8.11 31.30
CA SER A 537 -13.58 -9.47 31.29
C SER A 537 -14.65 -10.58 31.23
N ILE A 538 -15.31 -10.72 30.08
CA ILE A 538 -16.35 -11.74 29.87
C ILE A 538 -15.69 -13.09 29.56
N LEU A 539 -15.98 -14.13 30.35
CA LEU A 539 -15.43 -15.47 30.15
C LEU A 539 -15.96 -16.11 28.85
N ILE A 540 -15.05 -16.54 27.98
CA ILE A 540 -15.38 -17.25 26.73
C ILE A 540 -14.66 -18.61 26.70
N GLN A 541 -15.41 -19.67 26.38
CA GLN A 541 -14.88 -21.04 26.29
C GLN A 541 -14.28 -21.34 24.91
N PRO A 542 -13.28 -22.24 24.80
CA PRO A 542 -12.82 -22.77 23.51
C PRO A 542 -13.96 -23.19 22.58
N GLY A 543 -13.97 -22.65 21.36
CA GLY A 543 -15.00 -22.91 20.35
C GLY A 543 -16.36 -22.24 20.60
N GLN A 544 -16.52 -21.47 21.67
CA GLN A 544 -17.75 -20.74 21.95
C GLN A 544 -17.90 -19.58 20.96
N GLU A 545 -19.09 -19.49 20.36
CA GLU A 545 -19.50 -18.31 19.61
C GLU A 545 -19.98 -17.23 20.58
N PHE A 546 -19.79 -15.96 20.22
CA PHE A 546 -20.35 -14.81 20.92
C PHE A 546 -20.63 -13.72 19.90
N PHE A 547 -21.70 -12.95 20.13
CA PHE A 547 -22.15 -11.93 19.19
C PHE A 547 -21.91 -10.55 19.77
N ILE A 548 -21.13 -9.75 19.08
CA ILE A 548 -20.92 -8.34 19.44
C ILE A 548 -21.78 -7.52 18.52
N ALA A 549 -22.65 -6.68 19.08
CA ALA A 549 -23.41 -5.70 18.32
C ALA A 549 -23.11 -4.31 18.83
N TYR A 550 -23.22 -3.31 17.98
CA TYR A 550 -23.15 -1.93 18.38
C TYR A 550 -24.21 -1.11 17.65
N MET A 551 -24.60 0.01 18.25
CA MET A 551 -25.57 0.95 17.70
C MET A 551 -24.94 2.34 17.63
N LEU A 552 -25.15 3.03 16.50
CA LEU A 552 -24.74 4.41 16.23
C LEU A 552 -25.94 5.24 15.77
N ASN A 553 -25.84 6.57 15.92
CA ASN A 553 -26.83 7.53 15.45
C ASN A 553 -26.23 8.52 14.44
N GLU A 554 -25.52 8.02 13.42
CA GLU A 554 -24.79 8.84 12.43
C GLU A 554 -24.98 8.33 10.99
N ALA A 555 -24.65 9.17 10.00
CA ALA A 555 -24.69 8.79 8.59
C ALA A 555 -23.53 7.85 8.24
N TYR A 556 -23.84 6.68 7.68
CA TYR A 556 -22.90 5.58 7.36
C TYR A 556 -22.08 5.04 8.57
N ALA A 557 -22.42 3.85 9.06
CA ALA A 557 -21.72 3.07 10.08
C ALA A 557 -20.74 2.03 9.46
N VAL A 558 -19.94 1.30 10.26
CA VAL A 558 -19.00 0.26 9.75
C VAL A 558 -19.16 -1.11 10.44
N SER A 559 -19.84 -2.07 9.82
CA SER A 559 -20.18 -3.41 10.33
C SER A 559 -20.10 -4.36 9.15
N TYR A 560 -19.62 -5.55 9.43
CA TYR A 560 -19.40 -6.56 8.42
C TYR A 560 -20.21 -7.82 8.77
N ASP A 561 -20.60 -8.56 7.72
CA ASP A 561 -21.29 -9.84 7.75
C ASP A 561 -20.77 -10.71 6.58
N LYS A 562 -20.99 -12.01 6.70
CA LYS A 562 -20.39 -13.16 6.01
C LYS A 562 -20.50 -13.07 4.49
N VAL A 563 -19.38 -13.34 3.80
CA VAL A 563 -19.39 -14.32 2.70
C VAL A 563 -18.19 -15.25 2.85
#